data_AF-A0A2M8B106-F1
#
_entry.id   AF-A0A2M8B106-F1
#
_cell.length_a   1.000
_cell.length_b   1.000
_cell.length_c   1.000
_cell.angle_alpha   90.00
_cell.angle_beta   90.00
_cell.angle_gamma   90.00
#
_symmetry.space_group_name_H-M   'P 1'
#
loop_
_entity.id
_entity.type
_entity.pdbx_description
1 polymer ?
#
loop_
_entity_poly.entity_id
_entity_poly.type
_entity_poly.pdbx_seq_one_letter_code
_entity_poly.pdbx_strand_id
1 'polypeptide(L)'
;MSARDPGEGTGGKRAGGRNLLLIRTGITFALLASVVSVQVRSPELLLTGGFQLLYFAVLLSYGWLLLRYAAWGNVDLPLYAAFLQAVADVAFISIIVFATGLYDSVFSFMFVIVILLGSLERYLRGAMGWALLSSAAYTVLVYLQMRGILLPPGFETTSVSFSMFARSAVTNSTAFLLTGVLSGFLGEEIRKGKERVRDRDDVILKLESFHKNVIDNIPSGLITIDTRGRVNLVNDTACDILGRTREDTVGKPMKEVLAGIEGWEAREGRDDSRVPRAEIRFARADGTEVFLGFSSSPMKDAEGQAIGRVVIFQDLTPIRQMEERVRIADRLAGVGELAAGLAHEIRNPLASIAGSAQLLRESAASSGESATLLDIIGRESRRLNGLITDFLAYTGPSQRDTARLDVAVLLRDVAEAVRAGEARGKGVGVELAPLPALGVEGDGEQLKQVVWNLVRNAVQSTPAGGKVTIDGFEQIRHGSRYVVAMVVDTGPGIAPGILEKIFNPFFTTKEGGTGLGLSISQRIVHQHKGFLEVRPAPGMGCAFSVFLPAAPPRDRKGSGDG
;
A
#
# COMPACT_ATOMS: atom_id res chain seq x y z
N MET A 1 -10.70 11.20 5.20
CA MET A 1 -11.94 10.74 5.86
C MET A 1 -11.55 9.71 6.90
N SER A 2 -11.81 10.01 8.17
CA SER A 2 -11.44 9.19 9.32
C SER A 2 -12.50 8.11 9.54
N ALA A 3 -12.14 6.86 9.29
CA ALA A 3 -12.94 5.70 9.71
C ALA A 3 -12.49 5.32 11.12
N ARG A 4 -13.35 5.59 12.11
CA ARG A 4 -13.22 5.06 13.47
C ARG A 4 -13.64 3.59 13.45
N ASP A 5 -12.73 2.74 13.86
CA ASP A 5 -12.97 1.32 14.13
C ASP A 5 -13.68 1.16 15.48
N PRO A 6 -14.88 0.55 15.58
CA PRO A 6 -15.58 0.33 16.84
C PRO A 6 -15.34 -1.11 17.31
N GLY A 7 -14.10 -1.45 17.67
CA GLY A 7 -13.73 -2.86 17.91
C GLY A 7 -12.98 -3.18 19.20
N GLU A 8 -12.33 -2.23 19.86
CA GLU A 8 -11.38 -2.55 20.94
C GLU A 8 -11.71 -1.89 22.28
N GLY A 9 -11.76 -2.70 23.35
CA GLY A 9 -11.37 -2.22 24.68
C GLY A 9 -12.33 -2.35 25.86
N THR A 10 -13.38 -3.19 25.83
CA THR A 10 -14.32 -3.27 26.99
C THR A 10 -14.55 -4.64 27.62
N GLY A 11 -14.07 -5.75 27.03
CA GLY A 11 -14.30 -7.10 27.58
C GLY A 11 -13.63 -7.35 28.94
N GLY A 12 -12.41 -6.85 29.16
CA GLY A 12 -11.60 -7.18 30.34
C GLY A 12 -11.92 -6.39 31.62
N LYS A 13 -12.68 -5.28 31.53
CA LYS A 13 -13.13 -4.49 32.70
C LYS A 13 -14.47 -4.98 33.26
N ARG A 14 -15.34 -5.51 32.39
CA ARG A 14 -16.71 -5.96 32.71
C ARG A 14 -16.78 -7.11 33.73
N ALA A 15 -15.75 -7.96 33.82
CA ALA A 15 -15.76 -9.13 34.70
C ALA A 15 -15.37 -8.83 36.16
N GLY A 16 -14.64 -7.75 36.43
CA GLY A 16 -14.06 -7.48 37.76
C GLY A 16 -15.12 -7.14 38.82
N GLY A 17 -16.04 -6.23 38.50
CA GLY A 17 -17.08 -5.79 39.44
C GLY A 17 -18.09 -6.91 39.79
N ARG A 18 -18.43 -7.75 38.81
CA ARG A 18 -19.38 -8.85 39.01
C ARG A 18 -18.80 -9.96 39.88
N ASN A 19 -17.54 -10.33 39.65
CA ASN A 19 -16.86 -11.34 40.47
C ASN A 19 -16.72 -10.88 41.92
N LEU A 20 -16.50 -9.59 42.15
CA LEU A 20 -16.39 -9.06 43.50
C LEU A 20 -17.74 -8.99 44.23
N LEU A 21 -18.83 -8.65 43.54
CA LEU A 21 -20.18 -8.75 44.09
C LEU A 21 -20.56 -10.19 44.45
N LEU A 22 -20.14 -11.16 43.63
CA LEU A 22 -20.32 -12.59 43.94
C LEU A 22 -19.52 -13.00 45.19
N ILE A 23 -18.28 -12.52 45.34
CA ILE A 23 -17.49 -12.76 46.56
C ILE A 23 -18.19 -12.14 47.78
N ARG A 24 -18.69 -10.90 47.70
CA ARG A 24 -19.45 -10.24 48.79
C ARG A 24 -20.72 -11.01 49.15
N THR A 25 -21.44 -11.49 48.14
CA THR A 25 -22.65 -12.29 48.32
C THR A 25 -22.33 -13.64 48.97
N GLY A 26 -21.24 -14.29 48.57
CA GLY A 26 -20.77 -15.54 49.18
C GLY A 26 -20.37 -15.37 50.64
N ILE A 27 -19.68 -14.28 50.98
CA ILE A 27 -19.29 -13.98 52.37
C ILE A 27 -20.51 -13.68 53.23
N THR A 28 -21.42 -12.82 52.76
CA THR A 28 -22.67 -12.50 53.50
C THR A 28 -23.57 -13.73 53.67
N PHE A 29 -23.63 -14.60 52.67
CA PHE A 29 -24.32 -15.88 52.76
C PHE A 29 -23.69 -16.81 53.80
N ALA A 30 -22.35 -16.92 53.83
CA ALA A 30 -21.67 -17.74 54.83
C ALA A 30 -21.93 -17.26 56.26
N LEU A 31 -22.03 -15.94 56.47
CA LEU A 31 -22.44 -15.38 57.76
C LEU A 31 -23.88 -15.74 58.09
N LEU A 32 -24.81 -15.54 57.16
CA LEU A 32 -26.22 -15.92 57.35
C LEU A 32 -26.33 -17.40 57.73
N ALA A 33 -25.62 -18.28 57.01
CA ALA A 33 -25.59 -19.71 57.31
C ALA A 33 -24.99 -20.01 58.69
N SER A 34 -23.95 -19.28 59.12
CA SER A 34 -23.38 -19.41 60.47
C SER A 34 -24.38 -19.02 61.55
N VAL A 35 -25.07 -17.89 61.39
CA VAL A 35 -26.11 -17.44 62.35
C VAL A 35 -27.28 -18.44 62.41
N VAL A 36 -27.74 -18.93 61.26
CA VAL A 36 -28.80 -19.96 61.15
C VAL A 36 -28.36 -21.28 61.80
N SER A 37 -27.11 -21.70 61.60
CA SER A 37 -26.58 -22.91 62.21
C SER A 37 -26.55 -22.83 63.74
N VAL A 38 -26.14 -21.68 64.29
CA VAL A 38 -26.17 -21.42 65.74
C VAL A 38 -27.62 -21.43 66.27
N GLN A 39 -28.56 -20.83 65.54
CA GLN A 39 -29.98 -20.87 65.90
C GLN A 39 -30.54 -22.30 65.98
N VAL A 40 -30.23 -23.15 65.00
CA VAL A 40 -30.72 -24.54 64.98
C VAL A 40 -30.20 -25.33 66.18
N ARG A 41 -28.97 -25.05 66.63
CA ARG A 41 -28.36 -25.70 67.80
C ARG A 41 -28.84 -25.14 69.12
N SER A 42 -29.32 -23.90 69.16
CA SER A 42 -29.74 -23.25 70.41
C SER A 42 -30.94 -22.31 70.17
N PRO A 43 -32.17 -22.86 70.09
CA PRO A 43 -33.35 -22.10 69.72
C PRO A 43 -33.72 -20.99 70.72
N GLU A 44 -33.32 -21.14 71.98
CA GLU A 44 -33.62 -20.18 73.05
C GLU A 44 -32.89 -18.84 72.89
N LEU A 45 -31.81 -18.79 72.09
CA LEU A 45 -31.10 -17.55 71.77
C LEU A 45 -31.91 -16.63 70.83
N LEU A 46 -33.02 -17.07 70.22
CA LEU A 46 -33.91 -16.19 69.43
C LEU A 46 -34.67 -15.17 70.26
N LEU A 47 -34.86 -15.46 71.55
CA LEU A 47 -35.63 -14.61 72.47
C LEU A 47 -34.78 -13.48 73.05
N THR A 48 -33.45 -13.50 72.86
CA THR A 48 -32.59 -12.36 73.20
C THR A 48 -32.59 -11.34 72.06
N GLY A 49 -32.88 -10.07 72.36
CA GLY A 49 -33.00 -9.01 71.35
C GLY A 49 -31.76 -8.80 70.47
N GLY A 50 -30.57 -9.22 70.94
CA GLY A 50 -29.31 -9.12 70.18
C GLY A 50 -29.29 -10.00 68.92
N PHE A 51 -29.80 -11.23 68.99
CA PHE A 51 -29.81 -12.14 67.83
C PHE A 51 -30.80 -11.70 66.75
N GLN A 52 -31.92 -11.08 67.12
CA GLN A 52 -32.88 -10.53 66.16
C GLN A 52 -32.28 -9.36 65.35
N LEU A 53 -31.52 -8.49 66.01
CA LEU A 53 -30.78 -7.41 65.35
C LEU A 53 -29.69 -7.94 64.40
N LEU A 54 -29.00 -9.01 64.79
CA LEU A 54 -28.02 -9.68 63.93
C LEU A 54 -28.68 -10.24 62.66
N TYR A 55 -29.81 -10.93 62.79
CA TYR A 55 -30.57 -11.43 61.64
C TYR A 55 -31.03 -10.33 60.71
N PHE A 56 -31.58 -9.25 61.28
CA PHE A 56 -32.02 -8.10 60.52
C PHE A 56 -30.86 -7.45 59.77
N ALA A 57 -29.69 -7.28 60.41
CA ALA A 57 -28.51 -6.70 59.79
C ALA A 57 -28.00 -7.52 58.60
N VAL A 58 -27.94 -8.85 58.74
CA VAL A 58 -27.50 -9.74 57.67
C VAL A 58 -28.50 -9.76 56.50
N LEU A 59 -29.80 -9.80 56.80
CA LEU A 59 -30.86 -9.72 55.78
C LEU A 59 -30.85 -8.38 55.04
N LEU A 60 -30.64 -7.27 55.76
CA LEU A 60 -30.54 -5.94 55.19
C LEU A 60 -29.31 -5.82 54.28
N SER A 61 -28.16 -6.35 54.72
CA SER A 61 -26.93 -6.43 53.91
C SER A 61 -27.13 -7.25 52.64
N TYR A 62 -27.78 -8.41 52.76
CA TYR A 62 -28.09 -9.30 51.64
C TYR A 62 -29.07 -8.66 50.65
N GLY A 63 -30.13 -8.02 51.17
CA GLY A 63 -31.11 -7.27 50.37
C GLY A 63 -30.46 -6.11 49.61
N TRP A 64 -29.56 -5.38 50.25
CA TRP A 64 -28.77 -4.33 49.60
C TRP A 64 -27.90 -4.88 48.47
N LEU A 65 -27.18 -5.99 48.70
CA LEU A 65 -26.35 -6.64 47.67
C LEU A 65 -27.18 -7.18 46.49
N LEU A 66 -28.37 -7.75 46.75
CA LEU A 66 -29.28 -8.20 45.70
C LEU A 66 -29.84 -7.03 44.88
N LEU A 67 -30.26 -5.96 45.55
CA LEU A 67 -30.74 -4.75 44.86
C LEU A 67 -29.64 -4.12 44.02
N ARG A 68 -28.40 -4.10 44.54
CA ARG A 68 -27.20 -3.67 43.82
C ARG A 68 -26.91 -4.54 42.60
N TYR A 69 -26.97 -5.87 42.74
CA TYR A 69 -26.78 -6.82 41.66
C TYR A 69 -27.83 -6.64 40.56
N ALA A 70 -29.09 -6.45 40.93
CA ALA A 70 -30.20 -6.22 40.00
C ALA A 70 -30.11 -4.87 39.28
N ALA A 71 -29.77 -3.79 40.00
CA ALA A 71 -29.75 -2.43 39.45
C ALA A 71 -28.51 -2.12 38.60
N TRP A 72 -27.35 -2.68 38.93
CA TRP A 72 -26.07 -2.28 38.32
C TRP A 72 -25.13 -3.45 38.02
N GLY A 73 -25.62 -4.69 37.95
CA GLY A 73 -24.80 -5.89 37.76
C GLY A 73 -23.89 -5.88 36.51
N ASN A 74 -24.18 -5.02 35.51
CA ASN A 74 -23.51 -5.00 34.21
C ASN A 74 -22.84 -3.66 33.83
N VAL A 75 -22.80 -2.64 34.71
CA VAL A 75 -22.28 -1.29 34.38
C VAL A 75 -21.08 -0.93 35.25
N ASP A 76 -20.06 -0.32 34.64
CA ASP A 76 -18.92 0.23 35.37
C ASP A 76 -19.40 1.26 36.40
N LEU A 77 -19.01 1.02 37.65
CA LEU A 77 -19.47 1.75 38.82
C LEU A 77 -18.95 3.20 38.79
N PRO A 78 -19.83 4.22 38.84
CA PRO A 78 -19.36 5.58 39.08
C PRO A 78 -18.79 5.69 40.50
N LEU A 79 -17.82 6.60 40.67
CA LEU A 79 -17.02 6.72 41.89
C LEU A 79 -17.86 6.84 43.18
N TYR A 80 -19.00 7.55 43.10
CA TYR A 80 -19.92 7.75 44.21
C TYR A 80 -20.60 6.45 44.65
N ALA A 81 -20.90 5.54 43.73
CA ALA A 81 -21.64 4.32 44.03
C ALA A 81 -20.73 3.25 44.65
N ALA A 82 -19.45 3.20 44.26
CA ALA A 82 -18.45 2.37 44.94
C ALA A 82 -18.21 2.87 46.38
N PHE A 83 -18.21 4.19 46.57
CA PHE A 83 -18.12 4.78 47.90
C PHE A 83 -19.34 4.47 48.77
N LEU A 84 -20.54 4.66 48.23
CA LEU A 84 -21.79 4.35 48.93
C LEU A 84 -21.87 2.87 49.34
N GLN A 85 -21.46 1.97 48.46
CA GLN A 85 -21.43 0.53 48.75
C GLN A 85 -20.54 0.22 49.95
N ALA A 86 -19.33 0.77 49.99
CA ALA A 86 -18.40 0.45 51.06
C ALA A 86 -18.78 1.13 52.39
N VAL A 87 -19.40 2.32 52.36
CA VAL A 87 -20.03 2.91 53.54
C VAL A 87 -21.15 2.00 54.06
N ALA A 88 -21.97 1.44 53.17
CA ALA A 88 -23.01 0.48 53.54
C ALA A 88 -22.41 -0.80 54.15
N ASP A 89 -21.35 -1.36 53.54
CA ASP A 89 -20.67 -2.56 54.05
C ASP A 89 -20.08 -2.33 55.46
N VAL A 90 -19.43 -1.18 55.70
CA VAL A 90 -18.94 -0.79 57.04
C VAL A 90 -20.11 -0.64 58.01
N ALA A 91 -21.20 0.02 57.60
CA ALA A 91 -22.37 0.21 58.45
C ALA A 91 -23.04 -1.13 58.83
N PHE A 92 -23.15 -2.08 57.90
CA PHE A 92 -23.70 -3.41 58.20
C PHE A 92 -22.84 -4.17 59.20
N ILE A 93 -21.51 -4.12 59.04
CA ILE A 93 -20.59 -4.75 60.00
C ILE A 93 -20.67 -4.04 61.36
N SER A 94 -20.80 -2.72 61.39
CA SER A 94 -21.04 -1.96 62.61
C SER A 94 -22.30 -2.43 63.36
N ILE A 95 -23.39 -2.70 62.64
CA ILE A 95 -24.63 -3.24 63.24
C ILE A 95 -24.42 -4.66 63.76
N ILE A 96 -23.71 -5.52 63.00
CA ILE A 96 -23.36 -6.88 63.44
C ILE A 96 -22.55 -6.84 64.73
N VAL A 97 -21.48 -6.02 64.76
CA VAL A 97 -20.62 -5.84 65.94
C VAL A 97 -21.43 -5.32 67.13
N PHE A 98 -22.36 -4.39 66.91
CA PHE A 98 -23.29 -3.91 67.92
C PHE A 98 -24.20 -5.01 68.47
N ALA A 99 -24.84 -5.78 67.58
CA ALA A 99 -25.76 -6.85 67.95
C ALA A 99 -25.08 -7.97 68.78
N THR A 100 -23.76 -8.13 68.64
CA THR A 100 -23.00 -9.22 69.28
C THR A 100 -22.16 -8.76 70.47
N GLY A 101 -22.43 -7.59 71.05
CA GLY A 101 -21.78 -7.14 72.29
C GLY A 101 -20.68 -6.09 72.16
N LEU A 102 -20.52 -5.45 70.99
CA LEU A 102 -19.55 -4.37 70.72
C LEU A 102 -18.09 -4.74 71.07
N TYR A 103 -17.61 -4.30 72.24
CA TYR A 103 -16.26 -4.59 72.74
C TYR A 103 -15.93 -6.09 72.72
N ASP A 104 -16.88 -6.94 73.13
CA ASP A 104 -16.72 -8.41 73.19
C ASP A 104 -17.09 -9.12 71.88
N SER A 105 -17.40 -8.36 70.81
CA SER A 105 -17.80 -8.94 69.53
C SER A 105 -16.65 -9.70 68.86
N VAL A 106 -16.90 -10.98 68.60
CA VAL A 106 -16.02 -11.82 67.78
C VAL A 106 -16.05 -11.37 66.31
N PHE A 107 -17.04 -10.60 65.86
CA PHE A 107 -17.19 -10.20 64.46
C PHE A 107 -16.40 -8.95 64.06
N SER A 108 -15.59 -8.37 64.95
CA SER A 108 -14.71 -7.24 64.62
C SER A 108 -13.73 -7.53 63.47
N PHE A 109 -13.34 -8.80 63.26
CA PHE A 109 -12.51 -9.19 62.11
C PHE A 109 -13.19 -8.94 60.76
N MET A 110 -14.51 -8.82 60.70
CA MET A 110 -15.24 -8.61 59.45
C MET A 110 -14.87 -7.31 58.76
N PHE A 111 -14.45 -6.29 59.51
CA PHE A 111 -13.91 -5.05 58.95
C PHE A 111 -12.68 -5.30 58.06
N VAL A 112 -11.86 -6.31 58.35
CA VAL A 112 -10.71 -6.72 57.52
C VAL A 112 -11.17 -7.16 56.13
N ILE A 113 -12.32 -7.82 56.02
CA ILE A 113 -12.87 -8.28 54.73
C ILE A 113 -13.22 -7.08 53.84
N VAL A 114 -13.81 -6.01 54.39
CA VAL A 114 -14.11 -4.80 53.60
C VAL A 114 -12.84 -4.14 53.10
N ILE A 115 -11.81 -4.10 53.94
CA ILE A 115 -10.50 -3.56 53.58
C ILE A 115 -9.87 -4.37 52.44
N LEU A 116 -9.89 -5.70 52.53
CA LEU A 116 -9.40 -6.61 51.48
C LEU A 116 -10.17 -6.43 50.17
N LEU A 117 -11.50 -6.36 50.23
CA LEU A 117 -12.33 -6.18 49.04
C LEU A 117 -12.05 -4.85 48.36
N GLY A 118 -11.84 -3.78 49.12
CA GLY A 118 -11.51 -2.50 48.52
C GLY A 118 -10.08 -2.39 48.00
N SER A 119 -9.15 -3.23 48.46
CA SER A 119 -7.84 -3.38 47.82
C SER A 119 -7.93 -4.02 46.43
N LEU A 120 -8.95 -4.85 46.19
CA LEU A 120 -9.20 -5.41 44.86
C LEU A 120 -9.87 -4.41 43.90
N GLU A 121 -10.65 -3.45 44.41
CA GLU A 121 -11.34 -2.45 43.57
C GLU A 121 -10.47 -1.24 43.22
N ARG A 122 -9.77 -0.71 44.22
CA ARG A 122 -9.05 0.56 44.12
C ARG A 122 -7.62 0.48 44.66
N TYR A 123 -7.09 -0.74 44.78
CA TYR A 123 -5.71 -1.00 45.15
C TYR A 123 -5.35 -0.30 46.46
N LEU A 124 -4.20 0.37 46.51
CA LEU A 124 -3.73 1.05 47.70
C LEU A 124 -4.71 2.13 48.21
N ARG A 125 -5.34 2.89 47.30
CA ARG A 125 -6.28 3.97 47.68
C ARG A 125 -7.55 3.42 48.31
N GLY A 126 -8.06 2.29 47.79
CA GLY A 126 -9.21 1.60 48.37
C GLY A 126 -8.87 1.04 49.73
N ALA A 127 -7.83 0.21 49.81
CA ALA A 127 -7.42 -0.44 51.05
C ALA A 127 -7.20 0.56 52.20
N MET A 128 -6.49 1.67 51.93
CA MET A 128 -6.27 2.73 52.93
C MET A 128 -7.55 3.44 53.35
N GLY A 129 -8.38 3.83 52.37
CA GLY A 129 -9.62 4.54 52.64
C GLY A 129 -10.58 3.71 53.51
N TRP A 130 -10.70 2.41 53.23
CA TRP A 130 -11.56 1.52 54.01
C TRP A 130 -10.97 1.14 55.35
N ALA A 131 -9.64 1.05 55.47
CA ALA A 131 -8.99 0.82 56.76
C ALA A 131 -9.23 1.98 57.71
N LEU A 132 -9.11 3.22 57.23
CA LEU A 132 -9.41 4.44 57.99
C LEU A 132 -10.88 4.51 58.37
N LEU A 133 -11.80 4.25 57.42
CA LEU A 133 -13.23 4.28 57.69
C LEU A 133 -13.64 3.21 58.72
N SER A 134 -13.10 1.99 58.59
CA SER A 134 -13.39 0.88 59.52
C SER A 134 -12.81 1.13 60.92
N SER A 135 -11.59 1.69 61.00
CA SER A 135 -10.96 2.10 62.26
C SER A 135 -11.76 3.20 62.97
N ALA A 136 -12.20 4.21 62.23
CA ALA A 136 -13.05 5.27 62.78
C ALA A 136 -14.40 4.73 63.25
N ALA A 137 -15.09 3.91 62.43
CA ALA A 137 -16.37 3.32 62.78
C ALA A 137 -16.28 2.45 64.05
N TYR A 138 -15.29 1.55 64.12
CA TYR A 138 -15.09 0.70 65.29
C TYR A 138 -14.78 1.51 66.56
N THR A 139 -13.87 2.49 66.44
CA THR A 139 -13.48 3.34 67.59
C THR A 139 -14.68 4.14 68.12
N VAL A 140 -15.51 4.70 67.23
CA VAL A 140 -16.73 5.42 67.62
C VAL A 140 -17.71 4.49 68.34
N LEU A 141 -17.92 3.27 67.84
CA LEU A 141 -18.82 2.30 68.47
C LEU A 141 -18.42 1.96 69.91
N VAL A 142 -17.15 1.62 70.14
CA VAL A 142 -16.66 1.28 71.50
C VAL A 142 -16.61 2.53 72.38
N TYR A 143 -16.33 3.71 71.83
CA TYR A 143 -16.40 4.97 72.57
C TYR A 143 -17.82 5.26 73.08
N LEU A 144 -18.83 5.07 72.24
CA LEU A 144 -20.24 5.25 72.63
C LEU A 144 -20.67 4.23 73.69
N GLN A 145 -20.14 3.01 73.66
CA GLN A 145 -20.34 2.01 74.72
C GLN A 145 -19.71 2.45 76.04
N MET A 146 -18.46 2.92 76.02
CA MET A 146 -17.76 3.43 77.20
C MET A 146 -18.51 4.61 77.85
N ARG A 147 -19.16 5.46 77.04
CA ARG A 147 -19.99 6.56 77.52
C ARG A 147 -21.37 6.13 78.03
N GLY A 148 -21.73 4.86 77.88
CA GLY A 148 -23.07 4.34 78.22
C GLY A 148 -24.18 4.84 77.29
N ILE A 149 -23.84 5.46 76.16
CA ILE A 149 -24.81 5.95 75.17
C ILE A 149 -25.33 4.78 74.32
N LEU A 150 -24.44 3.83 73.98
CA LEU A 150 -24.76 2.69 73.15
C LEU A 150 -24.62 1.40 73.95
N LEU A 151 -25.76 0.82 74.35
CA LEU A 151 -25.84 -0.40 75.14
C LEU A 151 -26.23 -1.58 74.23
N PRO A 152 -25.36 -2.60 74.07
CA PRO A 152 -25.69 -3.75 73.26
C PRO A 152 -26.82 -4.57 73.92
N PRO A 153 -27.81 -5.06 73.14
CA PRO A 153 -28.94 -5.79 73.69
C PRO A 153 -28.50 -7.11 74.35
N GLY A 154 -28.90 -7.35 75.59
CA GLY A 154 -28.52 -8.54 76.36
C GLY A 154 -27.17 -8.44 77.09
N PHE A 155 -26.51 -7.28 77.05
CA PHE A 155 -25.21 -7.01 77.68
C PHE A 155 -25.27 -5.80 78.64
N GLU A 156 -26.35 -5.67 79.42
CA GLU A 156 -26.69 -4.45 80.18
C GLU A 156 -25.73 -4.10 81.33
N THR A 157 -24.79 -4.97 81.71
CA THR A 157 -23.92 -4.79 82.89
C THR A 157 -22.42 -4.61 82.59
N THR A 158 -21.99 -4.62 81.33
CA THR A 158 -20.55 -4.53 80.99
C THR A 158 -20.12 -3.08 80.79
N SER A 159 -19.84 -2.36 81.89
CA SER A 159 -19.24 -1.02 81.81
C SER A 159 -17.81 -1.11 81.27
N VAL A 160 -17.57 -0.57 80.07
CA VAL A 160 -16.23 -0.54 79.47
C VAL A 160 -15.42 0.58 80.12
N SER A 161 -14.29 0.25 80.74
CA SER A 161 -13.38 1.26 81.29
C SER A 161 -12.58 1.96 80.20
N PHE A 162 -12.04 3.15 80.49
CA PHE A 162 -11.20 3.88 79.54
C PHE A 162 -9.98 3.05 79.08
N SER A 163 -9.38 2.24 79.97
CA SER A 163 -8.23 1.41 79.63
C SER A 163 -8.61 0.25 78.70
N MET A 164 -9.80 -0.34 78.86
CA MET A 164 -10.34 -1.35 77.94
C MET A 164 -10.65 -0.75 76.57
N PHE A 165 -11.31 0.42 76.53
CA PHE A 165 -11.56 1.17 75.31
C PHE A 165 -10.25 1.48 74.58
N ALA A 166 -9.28 2.10 75.27
CA ALA A 166 -8.01 2.51 74.67
C ALA A 166 -7.25 1.31 74.10
N ARG A 167 -7.18 0.20 74.82
CA ARG A 167 -6.52 -1.03 74.35
C ARG A 167 -7.20 -1.57 73.08
N SER A 168 -8.53 -1.72 73.11
CA SER A 168 -9.26 -2.25 71.96
C SER A 168 -9.21 -1.33 70.75
N ALA A 169 -9.36 -0.02 70.95
CA ALA A 169 -9.26 0.98 69.88
C ALA A 169 -7.88 0.95 69.22
N VAL A 170 -6.80 0.91 70.00
CA VAL A 170 -5.43 0.81 69.48
C VAL A 170 -5.20 -0.51 68.76
N THR A 171 -5.50 -1.65 69.38
CA THR A 171 -5.25 -2.97 68.78
C THR A 171 -6.02 -3.14 67.46
N ASN A 172 -7.31 -2.82 67.41
CA ASN A 172 -8.11 -2.97 66.20
C ASN A 172 -7.75 -1.92 65.14
N SER A 173 -7.50 -0.66 65.52
CA SER A 173 -7.06 0.36 64.56
C SER A 173 -5.72 -0.01 63.93
N THR A 174 -4.75 -0.48 64.72
CA THR A 174 -3.46 -0.95 64.20
C THR A 174 -3.66 -2.16 63.29
N ALA A 175 -4.49 -3.14 63.67
CA ALA A 175 -4.78 -4.30 62.84
C ALA A 175 -5.43 -3.92 61.49
N PHE A 176 -6.40 -3.01 61.49
CA PHE A 176 -7.07 -2.55 60.27
C PHE A 176 -6.14 -1.75 59.37
N LEU A 177 -5.36 -0.83 59.93
CA LEU A 177 -4.39 -0.04 59.17
C LEU A 177 -3.30 -0.93 58.57
N LEU A 178 -2.74 -1.87 59.36
CA LEU A 178 -1.74 -2.83 58.87
C LEU A 178 -2.31 -3.70 57.74
N THR A 179 -3.54 -4.18 57.91
CA THR A 179 -4.28 -4.91 56.87
C THR A 179 -4.44 -4.05 55.62
N GLY A 180 -4.78 -2.78 55.76
CA GLY A 180 -4.87 -1.81 54.66
C GLY A 180 -3.55 -1.66 53.91
N VAL A 181 -2.43 -1.57 54.63
CA VAL A 181 -1.09 -1.50 54.01
C VAL A 181 -0.78 -2.76 53.22
N LEU A 182 -0.91 -3.92 53.86
CA LEU A 182 -0.54 -5.20 53.25
C LEU A 182 -1.42 -5.53 52.04
N SER A 183 -2.74 -5.41 52.19
CA SER A 183 -3.69 -5.69 51.12
C SER A 183 -3.61 -4.67 49.99
N GLY A 184 -3.34 -3.40 50.31
CA GLY A 184 -3.12 -2.33 49.35
C GLY A 184 -1.87 -2.56 48.51
N PHE A 185 -0.77 -2.98 49.13
CA PHE A 185 0.46 -3.37 48.45
C PHE A 185 0.23 -4.56 47.51
N LEU A 186 -0.45 -5.61 47.99
CA LEU A 186 -0.77 -6.78 47.17
C LEU A 186 -1.67 -6.43 45.98
N GLY A 187 -2.68 -5.58 46.20
CA GLY A 187 -3.54 -5.08 45.14
C GLY A 187 -2.74 -4.31 44.07
N GLU A 188 -1.78 -3.49 44.49
CA GLU A 188 -0.92 -2.73 43.58
C GLU A 188 0.02 -3.63 42.76
N GLU A 189 0.57 -4.70 43.35
CA GLU A 189 1.36 -5.69 42.61
C GLU A 189 0.51 -6.47 41.61
N ILE A 190 -0.73 -6.82 41.94
CA ILE A 190 -1.67 -7.44 41.00
C ILE A 190 -1.96 -6.47 39.84
N ARG A 191 -2.17 -5.17 40.11
CA ARG A 191 -2.37 -4.14 39.08
C ARG A 191 -1.20 -4.09 38.11
N LYS A 192 0.03 -3.94 38.64
CA LYS A 192 1.26 -3.91 37.84
C LYS A 192 1.50 -5.21 37.08
N GLY A 193 1.15 -6.36 37.65
CA GLY A 193 1.23 -7.65 36.99
C GLY A 193 0.30 -7.72 35.77
N LYS A 194 -0.96 -7.29 35.93
CA LYS A 194 -1.94 -7.25 34.85
C LYS A 194 -1.56 -6.28 33.74
N GLU A 195 -1.02 -5.11 34.08
CA GLU A 195 -0.49 -4.14 33.11
C GLU A 195 0.68 -4.72 32.31
N ARG A 196 1.67 -5.33 32.98
CA ARG A 196 2.82 -5.97 32.30
C ARG A 196 2.41 -7.06 31.30
N VAL A 197 1.39 -7.85 31.61
CA VAL A 197 0.88 -8.88 30.69
C VAL A 197 0.26 -8.21 29.46
N ARG A 198 -0.61 -7.21 29.68
CA ARG A 198 -1.25 -6.47 28.58
C ARG A 198 -0.23 -5.78 27.67
N ASP A 199 0.77 -5.14 28.26
CA ASP A 199 1.82 -4.46 27.49
C ASP A 199 2.63 -5.48 26.65
N ARG A 200 2.87 -6.69 27.17
CA ARG A 200 3.51 -7.77 26.41
C ARG A 200 2.66 -8.25 25.25
N ASP A 201 1.36 -8.46 25.46
CA ASP A 201 0.43 -8.88 24.41
C ASP A 201 0.39 -7.83 23.28
N ASP A 202 0.29 -6.54 23.63
CA ASP A 202 0.30 -5.44 22.66
C ASP A 202 1.63 -5.38 21.88
N VAL A 203 2.77 -5.64 22.53
CA VAL A 203 4.08 -5.69 21.87
C VAL A 203 4.17 -6.88 20.91
N ILE A 204 3.67 -8.06 21.31
CA ILE A 204 3.65 -9.25 20.45
C ILE A 204 2.82 -8.99 19.19
N LEU A 205 1.60 -8.45 19.35
CA LEU A 205 0.72 -8.12 18.22
C LEU A 205 1.37 -7.11 17.27
N LYS A 206 2.03 -6.08 17.81
CA LYS A 206 2.79 -5.10 17.00
C LYS A 206 3.95 -5.75 16.25
N LEU A 207 4.67 -6.67 16.90
CA LEU A 207 5.79 -7.37 16.28
C LEU A 207 5.31 -8.31 15.16
N GLU A 208 4.22 -9.04 15.37
CA GLU A 208 3.60 -9.89 14.34
C GLU A 208 3.14 -9.07 13.12
N SER A 209 2.46 -7.94 13.36
CA SER A 209 2.04 -7.03 12.29
C SER A 209 3.23 -6.43 11.55
N PHE A 210 4.28 -6.01 12.28
CA PHE A 210 5.50 -5.50 11.67
C PHE A 210 6.18 -6.56 10.80
N HIS A 211 6.38 -7.79 11.31
CA HIS A 211 6.96 -8.88 10.56
C HIS A 211 6.16 -9.21 9.30
N LYS A 212 4.83 -9.28 9.40
CA LYS A 212 3.96 -9.52 8.24
C LYS A 212 4.11 -8.43 7.19
N ASN A 213 4.03 -7.16 7.59
CA ASN A 213 4.16 -6.03 6.67
C ASN A 213 5.53 -6.00 5.98
N VAL A 214 6.61 -6.30 6.70
CA VAL A 214 7.95 -6.38 6.09
C VAL A 214 8.00 -7.49 5.05
N ILE A 215 7.48 -8.68 5.37
CA ILE A 215 7.51 -9.83 4.45
C ILE A 215 6.68 -9.55 3.18
N ASP A 216 5.48 -8.97 3.33
CA ASP A 216 4.56 -8.74 2.21
C ASP A 216 4.97 -7.55 1.32
N ASN A 217 5.76 -6.59 1.83
CA ASN A 217 6.17 -5.40 1.05
C ASN A 217 7.60 -5.50 0.46
N ILE A 218 8.31 -6.61 0.61
CA ILE A 218 9.61 -6.80 -0.04
C ILE A 218 9.37 -7.02 -1.55
N PRO A 219 10.14 -6.37 -2.45
CA PRO A 219 10.02 -6.49 -3.91
C PRO A 219 10.58 -7.82 -4.47
N SER A 220 10.65 -8.84 -3.63
CA SER A 220 11.10 -10.19 -3.94
C SER A 220 10.05 -11.18 -3.44
N GLY A 221 9.81 -12.22 -4.21
CA GLY A 221 9.07 -13.38 -3.74
C GLY A 221 9.85 -14.09 -2.64
N LEU A 222 9.17 -14.39 -1.54
CA LEU A 222 9.70 -15.13 -0.40
C LEU A 222 8.81 -16.34 -0.14
N ILE A 223 9.43 -17.51 -0.11
CA ILE A 223 8.78 -18.78 0.23
C ILE A 223 9.62 -19.49 1.27
N THR A 224 8.98 -20.00 2.32
CA THR A 224 9.64 -20.93 3.25
C THR A 224 9.11 -22.34 3.05
N ILE A 225 10.01 -23.33 3.14
CA ILE A 225 9.68 -24.75 3.07
C ILE A 225 10.10 -25.46 4.34
N ASP A 226 9.33 -26.46 4.73
CA ASP A 226 9.67 -27.37 5.82
C ASP A 226 10.74 -28.39 5.41
N THR A 227 11.15 -29.25 6.35
CA THR A 227 12.11 -30.34 6.11
C THR A 227 11.61 -31.41 5.15
N ARG A 228 10.31 -31.42 4.81
CA ARG A 228 9.68 -32.32 3.83
C ARG A 228 9.50 -31.65 2.46
N GLY A 229 9.99 -30.42 2.29
CA GLY A 229 9.91 -29.66 1.04
C GLY A 229 8.53 -29.07 0.74
N ARG A 230 7.64 -28.94 1.73
CA ARG A 230 6.32 -28.32 1.58
C ARG A 230 6.35 -26.86 1.98
N VAL A 231 5.62 -26.03 1.25
CA VAL A 231 5.53 -24.60 1.52
C VAL A 231 4.80 -24.32 2.83
N ASN A 232 5.45 -23.60 3.74
CA ASN A 232 4.87 -23.14 4.99
C ASN A 232 4.40 -21.67 4.89
N LEU A 233 5.23 -20.80 4.34
CA LEU A 233 4.93 -19.38 4.15
C LEU A 233 5.22 -18.95 2.72
N VAL A 234 4.38 -18.07 2.20
CA VAL A 234 4.55 -17.36 0.93
C VAL A 234 4.15 -15.90 1.15
N ASN A 235 4.88 -14.94 0.58
CA ASN A 235 4.47 -13.54 0.59
C ASN A 235 3.64 -13.17 -0.65
N ASP A 236 2.99 -12.01 -0.63
CA ASP A 236 2.12 -11.59 -1.74
C ASP A 236 2.91 -11.37 -3.04
N THR A 237 4.10 -10.78 -2.96
CA THR A 237 5.00 -10.62 -4.13
C THR A 237 5.35 -11.95 -4.80
N ALA A 238 5.53 -13.04 -4.05
CA ALA A 238 5.76 -14.37 -4.61
C ALA A 238 4.54 -14.88 -5.39
N CYS A 239 3.33 -14.64 -4.86
CA CYS A 239 2.08 -15.00 -5.51
C CYS A 239 1.94 -14.26 -6.86
N ASP A 240 2.23 -12.97 -6.89
CA ASP A 240 2.17 -12.13 -8.10
C ASP A 240 3.21 -12.55 -9.14
N ILE A 241 4.45 -12.81 -8.72
CA ILE A 241 5.52 -13.22 -9.64
C ILE A 241 5.22 -14.60 -10.24
N LEU A 242 4.69 -15.54 -9.44
CA LEU A 242 4.37 -16.90 -9.88
C LEU A 242 3.02 -17.00 -10.59
N GLY A 243 2.15 -15.99 -10.48
CA GLY A 243 0.79 -16.02 -11.01
C GLY A 243 -0.11 -17.04 -10.29
N ARG A 244 0.07 -17.23 -8.98
CA ARG A 244 -0.67 -18.21 -8.17
C ARG A 244 -1.25 -17.56 -6.92
N THR A 245 -2.29 -18.17 -6.35
CA THR A 245 -2.85 -17.71 -5.08
C THR A 245 -2.09 -18.32 -3.89
N ARG A 246 -2.21 -17.68 -2.72
CA ARG A 246 -1.66 -18.20 -1.45
C ARG A 246 -2.23 -19.58 -1.11
N GLU A 247 -3.54 -19.76 -1.29
CA GLU A 247 -4.25 -21.03 -1.05
C GLU A 247 -3.74 -22.15 -1.96
N ASP A 248 -3.41 -21.81 -3.21
CA ASP A 248 -2.85 -22.76 -4.18
C ASP A 248 -1.35 -23.04 -4.00
N THR A 249 -0.69 -22.39 -3.04
CA THR A 249 0.76 -22.46 -2.86
C THR A 249 1.13 -23.06 -1.51
N VAL A 250 0.45 -22.67 -0.43
CA VAL A 250 0.73 -23.16 0.94
C VAL A 250 0.39 -24.65 1.06
N GLY A 251 1.26 -25.41 1.72
CA GLY A 251 1.11 -26.85 1.94
C GLY A 251 1.46 -27.74 0.75
N LYS A 252 1.57 -27.16 -0.46
CA LYS A 252 1.98 -27.90 -1.66
C LYS A 252 3.49 -28.15 -1.66
N PRO A 253 3.96 -29.24 -2.32
CA PRO A 253 5.38 -29.48 -2.50
C PRO A 253 6.00 -28.38 -3.36
N MET A 254 7.19 -27.90 -2.98
CA MET A 254 7.90 -26.85 -3.73
C MET A 254 8.13 -27.23 -5.21
N LYS A 255 8.33 -28.53 -5.49
CA LYS A 255 8.45 -29.08 -6.85
C LYS A 255 7.27 -28.74 -7.75
N GLU A 256 6.06 -28.72 -7.19
CA GLU A 256 4.83 -28.42 -7.92
C GLU A 256 4.63 -26.91 -8.12
N VAL A 257 5.00 -26.12 -7.10
CA VAL A 257 4.92 -24.66 -7.11
C VAL A 257 5.86 -24.06 -8.16
N LEU A 258 7.07 -24.63 -8.29
CA LEU A 258 8.10 -24.20 -9.23
C LEU A 258 8.21 -25.13 -10.45
N ALA A 259 7.14 -25.87 -10.78
CA ALA A 259 7.09 -26.70 -11.98
C ALA A 259 7.33 -25.81 -13.22
N GLY A 260 8.49 -25.99 -13.87
CA GLY A 260 8.95 -25.14 -14.98
C GLY A 260 10.36 -24.55 -14.80
N ILE A 261 10.97 -24.69 -13.62
CA ILE A 261 12.36 -24.28 -13.38
C ILE A 261 13.31 -25.45 -13.70
N GLU A 262 13.99 -25.38 -14.85
CA GLU A 262 15.09 -26.29 -15.17
C GLU A 262 16.23 -26.13 -14.16
N GLY A 263 16.69 -27.24 -13.57
CA GLY A 263 17.86 -27.26 -12.67
C GLY A 263 17.59 -26.94 -11.19
N TRP A 264 16.33 -26.80 -10.77
CA TRP A 264 15.96 -26.65 -9.36
C TRP A 264 16.35 -27.90 -8.53
N GLU A 265 16.08 -29.09 -9.06
CA GLU A 265 16.29 -30.38 -8.37
C GLU A 265 17.77 -30.68 -8.12
N ALA A 266 18.66 -30.26 -9.03
CA ALA A 266 20.11 -30.46 -8.89
C ALA A 266 20.74 -29.61 -7.77
N ARG A 267 20.00 -28.65 -7.21
CA ARG A 267 20.47 -27.68 -6.20
C ARG A 267 19.83 -27.86 -4.83
N GLU A 268 18.82 -28.72 -4.73
CA GLU A 268 18.15 -29.12 -3.47
C GLU A 268 19.08 -29.98 -2.59
N GLY A 269 20.04 -30.69 -3.19
CA GLY A 269 20.88 -31.70 -2.53
C GLY A 269 22.24 -31.25 -1.97
N ARG A 270 22.53 -29.96 -1.84
CA ARG A 270 23.78 -29.50 -1.17
C ARG A 270 23.52 -29.12 0.28
N ASP A 271 23.97 -30.02 1.16
CA ASP A 271 24.05 -29.84 2.60
C ASP A 271 24.81 -28.54 2.92
N ASP A 272 24.18 -27.63 3.65
CA ASP A 272 24.71 -26.38 4.22
C ASP A 272 25.20 -25.23 3.29
N SER A 273 25.25 -25.40 1.96
CA SER A 273 25.75 -24.31 1.07
C SER A 273 24.65 -23.37 0.56
N ARG A 274 24.87 -22.05 0.72
CA ARG A 274 24.03 -21.00 0.13
C ARG A 274 24.09 -21.11 -1.40
N VAL A 275 22.97 -21.31 -2.06
CA VAL A 275 22.93 -21.31 -3.54
C VAL A 275 23.07 -19.84 -3.99
N PRO A 276 24.16 -19.46 -4.69
CA PRO A 276 24.33 -18.08 -5.13
C PRO A 276 23.25 -17.70 -6.15
N ARG A 277 22.96 -16.39 -6.24
CA ARG A 277 22.03 -15.77 -7.19
C ARG A 277 22.19 -16.39 -8.58
N ALA A 278 21.27 -17.28 -8.94
CA ALA A 278 21.20 -17.85 -10.27
C ALA A 278 20.04 -17.20 -11.02
N GLU A 279 20.25 -16.85 -12.28
CA GLU A 279 19.17 -16.39 -13.15
C GLU A 279 18.55 -17.61 -13.83
N ILE A 280 17.23 -17.75 -13.72
CA ILE A 280 16.49 -18.86 -14.30
C ILE A 280 15.30 -18.33 -15.08
N ARG A 281 14.97 -18.99 -16.20
CA ARG A 281 13.75 -18.72 -16.96
C ARG A 281 12.60 -19.48 -16.32
N PHE A 282 11.51 -18.79 -16.05
CA PHE A 282 10.30 -19.34 -15.50
C PHE A 282 9.14 -19.02 -16.43
N ALA A 283 8.41 -20.06 -16.86
CA ALA A 283 7.17 -19.90 -17.60
C ALA A 283 6.01 -19.91 -16.61
N ARG A 284 5.23 -18.82 -16.57
CA ARG A 284 3.97 -18.77 -15.82
C ARG A 284 2.93 -19.69 -16.45
N ALA A 285 1.88 -20.00 -15.68
CA ALA A 285 0.76 -20.80 -16.15
C ALA A 285 0.00 -20.17 -17.34
N ASP A 286 0.09 -18.84 -17.50
CA ASP A 286 -0.48 -18.09 -18.63
C ASP A 286 0.41 -18.10 -19.88
N GLY A 287 1.58 -18.74 -19.85
CA GLY A 287 2.56 -18.80 -20.94
C GLY A 287 3.54 -17.63 -20.98
N THR A 288 3.46 -16.67 -20.05
CA THR A 288 4.41 -15.55 -19.98
C THR A 288 5.77 -16.03 -19.45
N GLU A 289 6.84 -15.71 -20.16
CA GLU A 289 8.20 -15.95 -19.69
C GLU A 289 8.69 -14.83 -18.79
N VAL A 290 9.26 -15.21 -17.65
CA VAL A 290 9.78 -14.32 -16.61
C VAL A 290 11.22 -14.74 -16.29
N PHE A 291 12.11 -13.77 -16.11
CA PHE A 291 13.47 -14.03 -15.66
C PHE A 291 13.55 -13.85 -14.15
N LEU A 292 13.93 -14.91 -13.43
CA LEU A 292 14.00 -14.88 -11.97
C LEU A 292 15.44 -14.93 -11.47
N GLY A 293 15.83 -13.96 -10.65
CA GLY A 293 17.05 -14.03 -9.84
C GLY A 293 16.76 -14.77 -8.54
N PHE A 294 17.37 -15.94 -8.34
CA PHE A 294 16.99 -16.91 -7.31
C PHE A 294 18.07 -17.14 -6.26
N SER A 295 17.71 -17.21 -4.98
CA SER A 295 18.59 -17.64 -3.90
C SER A 295 17.86 -18.54 -2.89
N SER A 296 18.60 -19.47 -2.29
CA SER A 296 18.07 -20.34 -1.23
C SER A 296 19.09 -20.48 -0.10
N SER A 297 18.60 -20.36 1.13
CA SER A 297 19.39 -20.55 2.35
C SER A 297 18.65 -21.45 3.35
N PRO A 298 19.36 -22.32 4.08
CA PRO A 298 18.77 -23.12 5.15
C PRO A 298 18.29 -22.22 6.28
N MET A 299 17.19 -22.62 6.93
CA MET A 299 16.72 -22.02 8.19
C MET A 299 17.05 -23.00 9.32
N LYS A 300 17.63 -22.47 10.40
CA LYS A 300 17.99 -23.23 11.60
C LYS A 300 17.19 -22.71 12.80
N ASP A 301 16.84 -23.58 13.74
CA ASP A 301 16.27 -23.17 15.03
C ASP A 301 17.36 -22.61 15.98
N ALA A 302 16.96 -22.28 17.21
CA ALA A 302 17.85 -21.72 18.22
C ALA A 302 18.94 -22.73 18.65
N GLU A 303 18.68 -24.02 18.47
CA GLU A 303 19.55 -25.15 18.78
C GLU A 303 20.45 -25.55 17.59
N GLY A 304 20.33 -24.87 16.45
CA GLY A 304 21.13 -25.08 15.25
C GLY A 304 20.66 -26.22 14.34
N GLN A 305 19.50 -26.83 14.63
CA GLN A 305 18.90 -27.86 13.79
C GLN A 305 18.19 -27.24 12.59
N ALA A 306 18.30 -27.88 11.43
CA ALA A 306 17.64 -27.41 10.22
C ALA A 306 16.13 -27.61 10.31
N ILE A 307 15.38 -26.51 10.34
CA ILE A 307 13.90 -26.51 10.37
C ILE A 307 13.27 -26.40 8.98
N GLY A 308 14.10 -26.12 7.96
CA GLY A 308 13.63 -25.95 6.59
C GLY A 308 14.55 -25.06 5.77
N ARG A 309 14.00 -24.43 4.73
CA ARG A 309 14.74 -23.49 3.87
C ARG A 309 13.90 -22.27 3.56
N VAL A 310 14.55 -21.13 3.38
CA VAL A 310 13.96 -19.94 2.77
C VAL A 310 14.45 -19.82 1.33
N VAL A 311 13.52 -19.51 0.45
CA VAL A 311 13.71 -19.32 -0.98
C VAL A 311 13.28 -17.91 -1.31
N ILE A 312 14.19 -17.14 -1.90
CA ILE A 312 13.94 -15.76 -2.31
C ILE A 312 14.18 -15.66 -3.81
N PHE A 313 13.25 -15.04 -4.53
CA PHE A 313 13.38 -14.81 -5.96
C PHE A 313 12.87 -13.43 -6.35
N GLN A 314 13.47 -12.84 -7.38
CA GLN A 314 13.13 -11.50 -7.86
C GLN A 314 12.91 -11.53 -9.37
N ASP A 315 11.87 -10.86 -9.86
CA ASP A 315 11.64 -10.68 -11.29
C ASP A 315 12.64 -9.67 -11.87
N LEU A 316 13.51 -10.17 -12.74
CA LEU A 316 14.56 -9.42 -13.44
C LEU A 316 14.15 -9.05 -14.87
N THR A 317 12.93 -9.39 -15.31
CA THR A 317 12.43 -9.10 -16.66
C THR A 317 12.46 -7.60 -16.97
N PRO A 318 11.98 -6.71 -16.07
CA PRO A 318 12.03 -5.26 -16.32
C PRO A 318 13.46 -4.72 -16.41
N ILE A 319 14.37 -5.27 -15.61
CA ILE A 319 15.78 -4.88 -15.58
C ILE A 319 16.44 -5.25 -16.91
N ARG A 320 16.26 -6.49 -17.38
CA ARG A 320 16.79 -6.94 -18.68
C ARG A 320 16.24 -6.12 -19.85
N GLN A 321 14.94 -5.84 -19.87
CA GLN A 321 14.35 -5.01 -20.92
C GLN A 321 14.94 -3.60 -20.93
N MET A 322 15.25 -3.04 -19.75
CA MET A 322 15.91 -1.74 -19.66
C MET A 322 17.36 -1.80 -20.14
N GLU A 323 18.13 -2.80 -19.70
CA GLU A 323 19.52 -2.99 -20.13
C GLU A 323 19.64 -3.16 -21.65
N GLU A 324 18.72 -3.90 -22.27
CA GLU A 324 18.69 -4.09 -23.72
C GLU A 324 18.37 -2.78 -24.46
N ARG A 325 17.39 -2.00 -23.97
CA ARG A 325 17.07 -0.68 -24.52
C ARG A 325 18.25 0.28 -24.44
N VAL A 326 18.93 0.31 -23.29
CA VAL A 326 20.12 1.14 -23.10
C VAL A 326 21.24 0.70 -24.04
N ARG A 327 21.50 -0.61 -24.16
CA ARG A 327 22.53 -1.15 -25.06
C ARG A 327 22.24 -0.82 -26.53
N ILE A 328 20.98 -0.89 -26.95
CA ILE A 328 20.57 -0.51 -28.31
C ILE A 328 20.77 1.00 -28.52
N ALA A 329 20.35 1.83 -27.55
CA ALA A 329 20.51 3.28 -27.63
C ALA A 329 21.99 3.71 -27.71
N ASP A 330 22.85 3.12 -26.88
CA ASP A 330 24.28 3.40 -26.85
C ASP A 330 24.97 3.00 -28.18
N ARG A 331 24.63 1.83 -28.71
CA ARG A 331 25.10 1.38 -30.02
C ARG A 331 24.66 2.30 -31.16
N LEU A 332 23.43 2.81 -31.10
CA LEU A 332 22.91 3.76 -32.09
C LEU A 332 23.58 5.14 -31.99
N ALA A 333 23.86 5.61 -30.77
CA ALA A 333 24.57 6.87 -30.56
C ALA A 333 26.01 6.82 -31.12
N GLY A 334 26.74 5.75 -30.83
CA GLY A 334 28.10 5.56 -31.37
C GLY A 334 28.13 5.44 -32.90
N VAL A 335 27.13 4.81 -33.51
CA VAL A 335 26.98 4.78 -34.97
C VAL A 335 26.68 6.17 -35.53
N GLY A 336 25.90 6.99 -34.83
CA GLY A 336 25.53 8.34 -35.30
C GLY A 336 26.68 9.33 -35.36
N GLU A 337 27.59 9.29 -34.39
CA GLU A 337 28.76 10.17 -34.37
C GLU A 337 29.75 9.84 -35.50
N LEU A 338 30.02 8.55 -35.71
CA LEU A 338 30.85 8.09 -36.84
C LEU A 338 30.17 8.33 -38.19
N ALA A 339 28.85 8.14 -38.26
CA ALA A 339 28.07 8.42 -39.46
C ALA A 339 28.16 9.90 -39.85
N ALA A 340 28.10 10.84 -38.91
CA ALA A 340 28.18 12.28 -39.15
C ALA A 340 29.50 12.69 -39.82
N GLY A 341 30.63 12.16 -39.34
CA GLY A 341 31.93 12.38 -39.96
C GLY A 341 32.01 11.80 -41.36
N LEU A 342 31.65 10.51 -41.51
CA LEU A 342 31.71 9.81 -42.80
C LEU A 342 30.76 10.41 -43.85
N ALA A 343 29.60 10.89 -43.42
CA ALA A 343 28.62 11.53 -44.30
C ALA A 343 29.15 12.83 -44.91
N HIS A 344 29.87 13.64 -44.14
CA HIS A 344 30.53 14.83 -44.68
C HIS A 344 31.62 14.44 -45.69
N GLU A 345 32.38 13.38 -45.40
CA GLU A 345 33.43 12.89 -46.30
C GLU A 345 32.90 12.23 -47.59
N ILE A 346 31.71 11.62 -47.56
CA ILE A 346 31.07 11.05 -48.76
C ILE A 346 30.29 12.11 -49.56
N ARG A 347 29.70 13.12 -48.90
CA ARG A 347 28.98 14.21 -49.57
C ARG A 347 29.90 15.01 -50.49
N ASN A 348 31.16 15.18 -50.11
CA ASN A 348 32.17 15.92 -50.89
C ASN A 348 32.48 15.27 -52.27
N PRO A 349 32.88 13.99 -52.37
CA PRO A 349 33.12 13.34 -53.67
C PRO A 349 31.83 13.19 -54.48
N LEU A 350 30.68 12.96 -53.85
CA LEU A 350 29.40 12.91 -54.58
C LEU A 350 29.04 14.26 -55.22
N ALA A 351 29.21 15.37 -54.50
CA ALA A 351 29.02 16.71 -55.06
C ALA A 351 29.97 16.97 -56.24
N SER A 352 31.23 16.53 -56.11
CA SER A 352 32.21 16.62 -57.21
C SER A 352 31.79 15.78 -58.42
N ILE A 353 31.39 14.52 -58.23
CA ILE A 353 30.90 13.64 -59.30
C ILE A 353 29.66 14.22 -59.99
N ALA A 354 28.70 14.75 -59.22
CA ALA A 354 27.51 15.38 -59.76
C ALA A 354 27.84 16.66 -60.56
N GLY A 355 28.74 17.50 -60.04
CA GLY A 355 29.19 18.72 -60.70
C GLY A 355 29.96 18.44 -61.99
N SER A 356 30.90 17.49 -61.97
CA SER A 356 31.64 17.05 -63.17
C SER A 356 30.71 16.43 -64.21
N ALA A 357 29.74 15.61 -63.80
CA ALA A 357 28.75 15.06 -64.71
C ALA A 357 27.89 16.15 -65.37
N GLN A 358 27.53 17.18 -64.61
CA GLN A 358 26.77 18.32 -65.12
C GLN A 358 27.58 19.18 -66.09
N LEU A 359 28.85 19.50 -65.77
CA LEU A 359 29.74 20.25 -66.66
C LEU A 359 30.03 19.49 -67.97
N LEU A 360 30.25 18.17 -67.89
CA LEU A 360 30.44 17.33 -69.08
C LEU A 360 29.18 17.29 -69.95
N ARG A 361 27.99 17.30 -69.34
CA ARG A 361 26.72 17.37 -70.06
C ARG A 361 26.53 18.72 -70.76
N GLU A 362 26.89 19.83 -70.12
CA GLU A 362 26.83 21.17 -70.71
C GLU A 362 27.85 21.35 -71.85
N SER A 363 28.97 20.63 -71.80
CA SER A 363 30.06 20.67 -72.79
C SER A 363 29.89 19.68 -73.95
N ALA A 364 29.13 18.59 -73.75
CA ALA A 364 28.94 17.54 -74.75
C ALA A 364 27.87 17.92 -75.78
N ALA A 365 28.31 18.48 -76.89
CA ALA A 365 27.50 18.55 -78.10
C ALA A 365 27.34 17.14 -78.71
N SER A 366 26.13 16.58 -78.63
CA SER A 366 25.64 15.42 -79.41
C SER A 366 26.37 14.07 -79.27
N SER A 367 25.90 13.20 -78.35
CA SER A 367 25.89 11.73 -78.51
C SER A 367 24.99 11.09 -77.44
N GLY A 368 23.94 10.36 -77.86
CA GLY A 368 22.83 9.94 -76.99
C GLY A 368 23.23 9.02 -75.83
N GLU A 369 24.26 8.19 -75.98
CA GLU A 369 24.73 7.29 -74.92
C GLU A 369 25.52 8.01 -73.81
N SER A 370 26.42 8.94 -74.15
CA SER A 370 27.18 9.72 -73.16
C SER A 370 26.28 10.63 -72.32
N ALA A 371 25.27 11.25 -72.93
CA ALA A 371 24.29 12.05 -72.18
C ALA A 371 23.48 11.18 -71.19
N THR A 372 23.11 9.96 -71.61
CA THR A 372 22.37 9.02 -70.76
C THR A 372 23.21 8.54 -69.57
N LEU A 373 24.49 8.22 -69.77
CA LEU A 373 25.43 7.84 -68.71
C LEU A 373 25.67 8.98 -67.72
N LEU A 374 25.83 10.22 -68.20
CA LEU A 374 25.99 11.40 -67.34
C LEU A 374 24.72 11.67 -66.52
N ASP A 375 23.53 11.47 -67.08
CA ASP A 375 22.27 11.57 -66.37
C ASP A 375 22.11 10.47 -65.31
N ILE A 376 22.59 9.25 -65.57
CA ILE A 376 22.62 8.16 -64.58
C ILE A 376 23.56 8.52 -63.42
N ILE A 377 24.79 8.96 -63.71
CA ILE A 377 25.77 9.34 -62.68
C ILE A 377 25.25 10.50 -61.82
N GLY A 378 24.70 11.55 -62.44
CA GLY A 378 24.13 12.69 -61.71
C GLY A 378 22.89 12.33 -60.89
N ARG A 379 22.12 11.33 -61.32
CA ARG A 379 20.95 10.81 -60.58
C ARG A 379 21.37 9.96 -59.39
N GLU A 380 22.27 9.00 -59.61
CA GLU A 380 22.75 8.12 -58.53
C GLU A 380 23.57 8.88 -57.49
N SER A 381 24.31 9.92 -57.89
CA SER A 381 25.01 10.77 -56.92
C SER A 381 24.05 11.54 -56.01
N ARG A 382 22.99 12.13 -56.59
CA ARG A 382 21.92 12.79 -55.82
C ARG A 382 21.19 11.81 -54.91
N ARG A 383 20.93 10.60 -55.39
CA ARG A 383 20.29 9.53 -54.60
C ARG A 383 21.14 9.12 -53.40
N LEU A 384 22.44 8.91 -53.59
CA LEU A 384 23.37 8.60 -52.50
C LEU A 384 23.46 9.74 -51.48
N ASN A 385 23.49 11.00 -51.92
CA ASN A 385 23.49 12.14 -51.00
C ASN A 385 22.18 12.22 -50.18
N GLY A 386 21.05 11.88 -50.80
CA GLY A 386 19.76 11.74 -50.12
C GLY A 386 19.80 10.63 -49.05
N LEU A 387 20.30 9.45 -49.40
CA LEU A 387 20.47 8.31 -48.48
C LEU A 387 21.32 8.67 -47.26
N ILE A 388 22.44 9.36 -47.47
CA ILE A 388 23.32 9.81 -46.39
C ILE A 388 22.61 10.82 -45.49
N THR A 389 21.86 11.74 -46.09
CA THR A 389 21.09 12.75 -45.34
C THR A 389 19.99 12.13 -44.50
N ASP A 390 19.25 11.16 -45.04
CA ASP A 390 18.26 10.37 -44.30
C ASP A 390 18.91 9.58 -43.15
N PHE A 391 20.05 8.95 -43.41
CA PHE A 391 20.78 8.18 -42.40
C PHE A 391 21.27 9.05 -41.25
N LEU A 392 21.80 10.25 -41.54
CA LEU A 392 22.17 11.22 -40.50
C LEU A 392 20.99 11.77 -39.72
N ALA A 393 19.85 12.03 -40.38
CA ALA A 393 18.65 12.44 -39.67
C ALA A 393 18.16 11.34 -38.70
N TYR A 394 18.36 10.07 -39.06
CA TYR A 394 18.03 8.93 -38.22
C TYR A 394 18.99 8.76 -37.02
N THR A 395 20.28 9.04 -37.17
CA THR A 395 21.29 8.77 -36.14
C THR A 395 21.75 10.01 -35.36
N GLY A 396 21.50 11.22 -35.86
CA GLY A 396 22.00 12.48 -35.28
C GLY A 396 21.32 12.90 -33.98
N PRO A 397 21.97 13.83 -33.23
CA PRO A 397 21.49 14.33 -31.94
C PRO A 397 20.18 15.12 -32.08
N SER A 398 19.32 14.92 -31.09
CA SER A 398 17.93 15.38 -31.08
C SER A 398 17.76 16.61 -30.18
N GLN A 399 17.84 17.80 -30.78
CA GLN A 399 17.03 19.00 -30.48
C GLN A 399 17.65 20.23 -31.16
N ARG A 400 16.86 20.92 -32.00
CA ARG A 400 17.10 22.32 -32.38
C ARG A 400 15.77 23.07 -32.21
N ASP A 401 15.90 24.31 -31.75
CA ASP A 401 14.87 25.36 -31.60
C ASP A 401 13.40 24.94 -31.65
N THR A 402 12.87 24.55 -30.48
CA THR A 402 11.43 24.39 -30.31
C THR A 402 10.76 25.77 -30.25
N ALA A 403 9.82 26.02 -31.15
CA ALA A 403 9.02 27.24 -31.18
C ALA A 403 7.53 26.89 -31.27
N ARG A 404 6.68 27.89 -30.99
CA ARG A 404 5.25 27.76 -31.20
C ARG A 404 4.94 27.94 -32.68
N LEU A 405 4.29 26.95 -33.28
CA LEU A 405 4.06 26.89 -34.72
C LEU A 405 2.63 26.51 -35.05
N ASP A 406 2.13 27.01 -36.18
CA ASP A 406 0.81 26.67 -36.71
C ASP A 406 0.97 25.56 -37.75
N VAL A 407 0.52 24.35 -37.41
CA VAL A 407 0.58 23.17 -38.27
C VAL A 407 -0.21 23.40 -39.57
N ALA A 408 -1.23 24.25 -39.57
CA ALA A 408 -1.99 24.57 -40.77
C ALA A 408 -1.18 25.34 -41.82
N VAL A 409 -0.16 26.09 -41.41
CA VAL A 409 0.78 26.74 -42.34
C VAL A 409 1.69 25.68 -42.96
N LEU A 410 2.26 24.80 -42.14
CA LEU A 410 3.11 23.70 -42.61
C LEU A 410 2.40 22.78 -43.62
N LEU A 411 1.16 22.40 -43.33
CA LEU A 411 0.36 21.56 -44.23
C LEU A 411 0.08 22.25 -45.57
N ARG A 412 -0.19 23.57 -45.57
CA ARG A 412 -0.38 24.37 -46.79
C ARG A 412 0.89 24.44 -47.63
N ASP A 413 2.01 24.82 -47.03
CA ASP A 413 3.29 24.97 -47.71
C ASP A 413 3.72 23.66 -48.39
N VAL A 414 3.60 22.53 -47.68
CA VAL A 414 3.94 21.21 -48.22
C VAL A 414 2.98 20.81 -49.35
N ALA A 415 1.67 21.03 -49.19
CA ALA A 415 0.69 20.71 -50.22
C ALA A 415 0.95 21.48 -51.52
N GLU A 416 1.26 22.78 -51.44
CA GLU A 416 1.57 23.61 -52.61
C GLU A 416 2.84 23.17 -53.32
N ALA A 417 3.92 22.91 -52.57
CA ALA A 417 5.18 22.44 -53.13
C ALA A 417 5.04 21.08 -53.84
N VAL A 418 4.29 20.13 -53.26
CA VAL A 418 4.06 18.82 -53.87
C VAL A 418 3.13 18.91 -55.09
N ARG A 419 2.11 19.78 -55.05
CA ARG A 419 1.24 20.08 -56.21
C ARG A 419 2.03 20.59 -57.41
N ALA A 420 2.95 21.53 -57.18
CA ALA A 420 3.73 22.15 -58.25
C ALA A 420 4.76 21.20 -58.88
N GLY A 421 5.19 20.16 -58.15
CA GLY A 421 6.22 19.22 -58.57
C GLY A 421 5.72 17.81 -58.85
N GLU A 422 5.99 16.90 -57.91
CA GLU A 422 5.87 15.44 -58.08
C GLU A 422 4.43 14.98 -58.40
N ALA A 423 3.42 15.62 -57.81
CA ALA A 423 2.02 15.28 -58.07
C ALA A 423 1.59 15.64 -59.50
N ARG A 424 2.00 16.81 -60.01
CA ARG A 424 1.75 17.23 -61.40
C ARG A 424 2.44 16.30 -62.40
N GLY A 425 3.69 15.90 -62.12
CA GLY A 425 4.44 14.97 -62.96
C GLY A 425 3.80 13.59 -63.08
N LYS A 426 3.10 13.13 -62.04
CA LYS A 426 2.43 11.82 -61.99
C LYS A 426 0.92 11.86 -62.30
N GLY A 427 0.32 13.05 -62.43
CA GLY A 427 -1.11 13.23 -62.66
C GLY A 427 -1.97 12.85 -61.43
N VAL A 428 -1.48 13.12 -60.22
CA VAL A 428 -2.20 12.87 -58.95
C VAL A 428 -2.79 14.18 -58.44
N GLY A 429 -4.08 14.17 -58.08
CA GLY A 429 -4.74 15.33 -57.47
C GLY A 429 -4.37 15.45 -55.99
N VAL A 430 -3.89 16.61 -55.54
CA VAL A 430 -3.66 16.88 -54.11
C VAL A 430 -4.71 17.87 -53.65
N GLU A 431 -5.52 17.51 -52.66
CA GLU A 431 -6.56 18.36 -52.08
C GLU A 431 -6.24 18.68 -50.63
N LEU A 432 -6.58 19.90 -50.23
CA LEU A 432 -6.36 20.41 -48.87
C LEU A 432 -7.73 20.73 -48.29
N ALA A 433 -8.09 20.09 -47.19
CA ALA A 433 -9.31 20.39 -46.47
C ALA A 433 -9.23 21.79 -45.81
N PRO A 434 -10.36 22.39 -45.40
CA PRO A 434 -10.34 23.65 -44.65
C PRO A 434 -9.60 23.50 -43.31
N LEU A 435 -8.43 24.12 -43.19
CA LEU A 435 -7.58 24.02 -41.99
C LEU A 435 -7.85 25.19 -41.03
N PRO A 436 -8.25 24.94 -39.77
CA PRO A 436 -8.25 25.96 -38.72
C PRO A 436 -6.81 26.29 -38.27
N ALA A 437 -6.64 27.29 -37.40
CA ALA A 437 -5.33 27.54 -36.77
C ALA A 437 -5.03 26.42 -35.76
N LEU A 438 -3.90 25.72 -35.94
CA LEU A 438 -3.55 24.51 -35.20
C LEU A 438 -2.20 24.68 -34.52
N GLY A 439 -2.22 25.18 -33.28
CA GLY A 439 -1.00 25.51 -32.54
C GLY A 439 -0.35 24.30 -31.85
N VAL A 440 0.93 24.07 -32.12
CA VAL A 440 1.78 23.10 -31.39
C VAL A 440 3.11 23.75 -30.98
N GLU A 441 3.85 23.11 -30.09
CA GLU A 441 5.23 23.48 -29.75
C GLU A 441 6.19 22.43 -30.32
N GLY A 442 7.17 22.85 -31.11
CA GLY A 442 8.09 21.92 -31.76
C GLY A 442 9.11 22.58 -32.68
N ASP A 443 9.95 21.76 -33.29
CA ASP A 443 10.87 22.17 -34.36
C ASP A 443 10.09 22.17 -35.69
N GLY A 444 9.95 23.37 -36.27
CA GLY A 444 9.17 23.56 -37.50
C GLY A 444 9.76 22.82 -38.70
N GLU A 445 11.08 22.73 -38.83
CA GLU A 445 11.73 22.04 -39.95
C GLU A 445 11.58 20.52 -39.83
N GLN A 446 11.71 19.98 -38.62
CA GLN A 446 11.49 18.54 -38.38
C GLN A 446 10.03 18.14 -38.62
N LEU A 447 9.07 18.94 -38.13
CA LEU A 447 7.65 18.66 -38.36
C LEU A 447 7.28 18.82 -39.84
N LYS A 448 7.87 19.81 -40.54
CA LYS A 448 7.75 19.93 -42.01
C LYS A 448 8.27 18.69 -42.71
N GLN A 449 9.40 18.13 -42.26
CA GLN A 449 9.96 16.89 -42.80
C GLN A 449 9.03 15.68 -42.61
N VAL A 450 8.37 15.56 -41.45
CA VAL A 450 7.35 14.51 -41.20
C VAL A 450 6.22 14.64 -42.23
N VAL A 451 5.61 15.82 -42.34
CA VAL A 451 4.50 16.06 -43.27
C VAL A 451 4.93 15.82 -44.71
N TRP A 452 6.10 16.32 -45.11
CA TRP A 452 6.67 16.10 -46.44
C TRP A 452 6.83 14.61 -46.75
N ASN A 453 7.38 13.83 -45.83
CA ASN A 453 7.56 12.38 -46.01
C ASN A 453 6.23 11.64 -46.17
N LEU A 454 5.22 12.00 -45.38
CA LEU A 454 3.89 11.38 -45.47
C LEU A 454 3.19 11.72 -46.79
N VAL A 455 3.17 13.01 -47.18
CA VAL A 455 2.54 13.47 -48.42
C VAL A 455 3.25 12.89 -49.65
N ARG A 456 4.59 12.86 -49.64
CA ARG A 456 5.37 12.24 -50.73
C ARG A 456 5.08 10.74 -50.82
N ASN A 457 5.05 10.04 -49.70
CA ASN A 457 4.72 8.62 -49.67
C ASN A 457 3.32 8.34 -50.24
N ALA A 458 2.33 9.18 -49.90
CA ALA A 458 0.97 9.13 -50.42
C ALA A 458 0.93 9.33 -51.95
N VAL A 459 1.56 10.37 -52.49
CA VAL A 459 1.63 10.63 -53.94
C VAL A 459 2.34 9.50 -54.68
N GLN A 460 3.44 8.98 -54.13
CA GLN A 460 4.19 7.88 -54.73
C GLN A 460 3.40 6.57 -54.74
N SER A 461 2.55 6.32 -53.75
CA SER A 461 1.70 5.13 -53.70
C SER A 461 0.42 5.25 -54.54
N THR A 462 -0.01 6.48 -54.84
CA THR A 462 -1.25 6.73 -55.59
C THR A 462 -1.03 6.59 -57.11
N PRO A 463 -1.85 5.81 -57.83
CA PRO A 463 -1.82 5.74 -59.30
C PRO A 463 -2.19 7.08 -59.96
N ALA A 464 -1.84 7.24 -61.25
CA ALA A 464 -2.25 8.42 -62.03
C ALA A 464 -3.79 8.52 -62.07
N GLY A 465 -4.33 9.73 -61.88
CA GLY A 465 -5.76 9.99 -61.74
C GLY A 465 -6.33 9.78 -60.33
N GLY A 466 -5.53 9.26 -59.39
CA GLY A 466 -5.89 9.17 -57.97
C GLY A 466 -5.75 10.50 -57.23
N LYS A 467 -6.09 10.47 -55.93
CA LYS A 467 -6.17 11.67 -55.09
C LYS A 467 -5.48 11.48 -53.74
N VAL A 468 -4.83 12.54 -53.27
CA VAL A 468 -4.27 12.64 -51.91
C VAL A 468 -4.96 13.81 -51.21
N THR A 469 -5.55 13.56 -50.04
CA THR A 469 -6.25 14.57 -49.23
C THR A 469 -5.43 14.84 -47.98
N ILE A 470 -5.16 16.11 -47.70
CA ILE A 470 -4.46 16.57 -46.51
C ILE A 470 -5.46 17.33 -45.63
N ASP A 471 -5.56 16.92 -44.36
CA ASP A 471 -6.48 17.48 -43.39
C ASP A 471 -5.80 17.72 -42.05
N GLY A 472 -6.38 18.60 -41.23
CA GLY A 472 -5.84 18.98 -39.93
C GLY A 472 -6.94 19.44 -39.00
N PHE A 473 -7.02 18.83 -37.82
CA PHE A 473 -8.07 19.14 -36.83
C PHE A 473 -7.59 18.89 -35.40
N GLU A 474 -8.27 19.46 -34.42
CA GLU A 474 -8.05 19.13 -33.01
C GLU A 474 -8.92 17.93 -32.59
N GLN A 475 -8.37 17.02 -31.78
CA GLN A 475 -9.09 15.88 -31.22
C GLN A 475 -8.69 15.65 -29.75
N ILE A 476 -9.66 15.31 -28.90
CA ILE A 476 -9.40 14.87 -27.53
C ILE A 476 -9.24 13.35 -27.52
N ARG A 477 -8.14 12.86 -26.96
CA ARG A 477 -7.88 11.43 -26.80
C ARG A 477 -7.31 11.16 -25.41
N HIS A 478 -7.89 10.19 -24.70
CA HIS A 478 -7.52 9.84 -23.32
C HIS A 478 -7.42 11.05 -22.37
N GLY A 479 -8.30 12.03 -22.53
CA GLY A 479 -8.33 13.25 -21.69
C GLY A 479 -7.34 14.36 -22.11
N SER A 480 -6.51 14.14 -23.13
CA SER A 480 -5.54 15.12 -23.63
C SER A 480 -5.95 15.68 -24.99
N ARG A 481 -5.66 16.96 -25.24
CA ARG A 481 -5.93 17.63 -26.52
C ARG A 481 -4.76 17.45 -27.49
N TYR A 482 -5.05 16.93 -28.67
CA TYR A 482 -4.08 16.73 -29.73
C TYR A 482 -4.46 17.53 -30.97
N VAL A 483 -3.46 18.05 -31.67
CA VAL A 483 -3.54 18.48 -33.07
C VAL A 483 -3.24 17.25 -33.92
N VAL A 484 -4.14 16.92 -34.84
CA VAL A 484 -4.03 15.79 -35.75
C VAL A 484 -3.74 16.32 -37.15
N ALA A 485 -2.62 15.93 -37.74
CA ALA A 485 -2.35 16.13 -39.16
C ALA A 485 -2.57 14.80 -39.90
N MET A 486 -3.50 14.78 -40.84
CA MET A 486 -3.95 13.58 -41.52
C MET A 486 -3.65 13.66 -43.02
N VAL A 487 -3.08 12.59 -43.57
CA VAL A 487 -2.81 12.43 -45.01
C VAL A 487 -3.48 11.15 -45.48
N VAL A 488 -4.41 11.28 -46.42
CA VAL A 488 -5.21 10.18 -46.96
C VAL A 488 -4.91 10.01 -48.44
N ASP A 489 -4.52 8.81 -48.87
CA ASP A 489 -4.29 8.47 -50.27
C ASP A 489 -5.35 7.51 -50.81
N THR A 490 -5.52 7.47 -52.13
CA THR A 490 -6.34 6.47 -52.86
C THR A 490 -5.46 5.42 -53.55
N GLY A 491 -4.35 5.05 -52.91
CA GLY A 491 -3.44 4.02 -53.41
C GLY A 491 -3.94 2.59 -53.12
N PRO A 492 -3.07 1.57 -53.30
CA PRO A 492 -3.41 0.16 -53.05
C PRO A 492 -3.45 -0.21 -51.56
N GLY A 493 -3.14 0.73 -50.67
CA GLY A 493 -3.14 0.52 -49.22
C GLY A 493 -1.93 -0.28 -48.73
N ILE A 494 -2.04 -0.80 -47.51
CA ILE A 494 -0.98 -1.57 -46.85
C ILE A 494 -1.51 -2.96 -46.52
N ALA A 495 -0.80 -4.00 -46.97
CA ALA A 495 -1.17 -5.37 -46.65
C ALA A 495 -1.06 -5.63 -45.12
N PRO A 496 -2.00 -6.36 -44.50
CA PRO A 496 -2.03 -6.55 -43.05
C PRO A 496 -0.73 -7.10 -42.45
N GLY A 497 -0.05 -8.01 -43.17
CA GLY A 497 1.19 -8.66 -42.69
C GLY A 497 2.44 -7.77 -42.68
N ILE A 498 2.39 -6.56 -43.24
CA ILE A 498 3.52 -5.62 -43.24
C ILE A 498 3.25 -4.35 -42.42
N LEU A 499 2.03 -4.15 -41.90
CA LEU A 499 1.65 -2.92 -41.18
C LEU A 499 2.56 -2.63 -39.97
N GLU A 500 2.94 -3.66 -39.21
CA GLU A 500 3.84 -3.52 -38.06
C GLU A 500 5.31 -3.27 -38.48
N LYS A 501 5.67 -3.61 -39.72
CA LYS A 501 7.02 -3.50 -40.25
C LYS A 501 7.30 -2.17 -40.94
N ILE A 502 6.27 -1.40 -41.33
CA ILE A 502 6.45 -0.15 -42.11
C ILE A 502 7.23 0.94 -41.36
N PHE A 503 7.29 0.86 -40.04
CA PHE A 503 8.05 1.78 -39.20
C PHE A 503 9.47 1.27 -38.89
N ASN A 504 9.81 0.03 -39.27
CA ASN A 504 11.14 -0.50 -39.08
C ASN A 504 12.12 0.20 -40.05
N PRO A 505 13.31 0.62 -39.58
CA PRO A 505 14.33 1.19 -40.46
C PRO A 505 14.69 0.24 -41.60
N PHE A 506 14.93 0.80 -42.79
CA PHE A 506 15.30 0.09 -44.03
C PHE A 506 14.20 -0.80 -44.63
N PHE A 507 13.01 -0.85 -44.04
CA PHE A 507 11.89 -1.56 -44.63
C PHE A 507 11.24 -0.73 -45.75
N THR A 508 11.18 -1.27 -46.96
CA THR A 508 10.50 -0.67 -48.11
C THR A 508 9.98 -1.75 -49.04
N THR A 509 8.82 -1.49 -49.66
CA THR A 509 8.26 -2.31 -50.74
C THR A 509 8.42 -1.63 -52.12
N LYS A 510 9.00 -0.43 -52.15
CA LYS A 510 9.15 0.41 -53.35
C LYS A 510 10.57 0.28 -53.92
N GLU A 511 10.68 0.10 -55.24
CA GLU A 511 11.96 0.15 -55.95
C GLU A 511 12.62 1.52 -55.77
N GLY A 512 13.87 1.53 -55.31
CA GLY A 512 14.64 2.76 -55.08
C GLY A 512 14.35 3.51 -53.77
N GLY A 513 13.41 3.05 -52.95
CA GLY A 513 13.09 3.64 -51.65
C GLY A 513 14.18 3.38 -50.59
N THR A 514 14.44 4.36 -49.73
CA THR A 514 15.47 4.26 -48.67
C THR A 514 14.99 3.45 -47.46
N GLY A 515 13.67 3.34 -47.26
CA GLY A 515 13.07 2.68 -46.10
C GLY A 515 13.28 3.43 -44.78
N LEU A 516 13.80 4.66 -44.81
CA LEU A 516 14.08 5.45 -43.61
C LEU A 516 13.03 6.54 -43.32
N GLY A 517 12.23 6.94 -44.32
CA GLY A 517 11.33 8.09 -44.17
C GLY A 517 10.28 7.93 -43.04
N LEU A 518 9.65 6.76 -42.92
CA LEU A 518 8.64 6.52 -41.89
C LEU A 518 9.24 6.32 -40.48
N SER A 519 10.41 5.68 -40.38
CA SER A 519 11.09 5.51 -39.10
C SER A 519 11.64 6.84 -38.56
N ILE A 520 12.17 7.71 -39.44
CA ILE A 520 12.53 9.10 -39.10
C ILE A 520 11.29 9.86 -38.64
N SER A 521 10.17 9.73 -39.37
CA SER A 521 8.93 10.41 -39.02
C SER A 521 8.41 9.99 -37.64
N GLN A 522 8.43 8.69 -37.33
CA GLN A 522 8.04 8.16 -36.02
C GLN A 522 8.96 8.68 -34.91
N ARG A 523 10.28 8.71 -35.14
CA ARG A 523 11.25 9.25 -34.18
C ARG A 523 10.98 10.73 -33.88
N ILE A 524 10.80 11.55 -34.92
CA ILE A 524 10.51 12.99 -34.78
C ILE A 524 9.21 13.19 -33.99
N VAL A 525 8.14 12.48 -34.36
CA VAL A 525 6.84 12.61 -33.69
C VAL A 525 6.91 12.18 -32.22
N HIS A 526 7.63 11.10 -31.91
CA HIS A 526 7.83 10.64 -30.54
C HIS A 526 8.65 11.65 -29.70
N GLN A 527 9.66 12.30 -30.30
CA GLN A 527 10.41 13.38 -29.65
C GLN A 527 9.54 14.59 -29.31
N HIS A 528 8.50 14.83 -30.11
CA HIS A 528 7.48 15.84 -29.87
C HIS A 528 6.35 15.36 -28.94
N LYS A 529 6.56 14.25 -28.22
CA LYS A 529 5.57 13.62 -27.31
C LYS A 529 4.27 13.23 -28.02
N GLY A 530 4.34 13.03 -29.33
CA GLY A 530 3.25 12.61 -30.18
C GLY A 530 3.32 11.13 -30.52
N PHE A 531 2.40 10.68 -31.35
CA PHE A 531 2.41 9.34 -31.93
C PHE A 531 1.83 9.35 -33.35
N LEU A 532 2.15 8.30 -34.11
CA LEU A 532 1.77 8.15 -35.52
C LEU A 532 0.85 6.93 -35.65
N GLU A 533 -0.26 7.08 -36.35
CA GLU A 533 -1.17 5.97 -36.65
C GLU A 533 -1.40 5.83 -38.14
N VAL A 534 -1.72 4.61 -38.54
CA VAL A 534 -2.06 4.26 -39.91
C VAL A 534 -3.35 3.45 -39.91
N ARG A 535 -4.29 3.80 -40.79
CA ARG A 535 -5.58 3.11 -40.92
C ARG A 535 -5.94 2.91 -42.40
N PRO A 536 -6.69 1.86 -42.74
CA PRO A 536 -7.26 1.72 -44.08
C PRO A 536 -8.19 2.89 -44.40
N ALA A 537 -8.13 3.40 -45.63
CA ALA A 537 -9.03 4.43 -46.14
C ALA A 537 -10.02 3.85 -47.18
N PRO A 538 -11.16 4.53 -47.44
CA PRO A 538 -12.10 4.10 -48.48
C PRO A 538 -11.42 3.94 -49.85
N GLY A 539 -11.77 2.89 -50.60
CA GLY A 539 -11.20 2.62 -51.93
C GLY A 539 -9.83 1.92 -51.92
N MET A 540 -9.52 1.14 -50.88
CA MET A 540 -8.23 0.45 -50.63
C MET A 540 -7.04 1.36 -50.30
N GLY A 541 -7.26 2.67 -50.11
CA GLY A 541 -6.21 3.61 -49.76
C GLY A 541 -5.70 3.51 -48.32
N CYS A 542 -4.84 4.44 -47.93
CA CYS A 542 -4.27 4.52 -46.58
C CYS A 542 -4.45 5.92 -45.97
N ALA A 543 -4.72 5.98 -44.67
CA ALA A 543 -4.80 7.21 -43.89
C ALA A 543 -3.70 7.21 -42.82
N PHE A 544 -2.71 8.08 -42.97
CA PHE A 544 -1.70 8.35 -41.95
C PHE A 544 -2.13 9.54 -41.09
N SER A 545 -2.09 9.38 -39.77
CA SER A 545 -2.46 10.41 -38.81
C SER A 545 -1.30 10.67 -37.84
N VAL A 546 -0.84 11.91 -37.76
CA VAL A 546 0.17 12.37 -36.80
C VAL A 546 -0.54 13.10 -35.67
N PHE A 547 -0.37 12.62 -34.45
CA PHE A 547 -0.93 13.22 -33.25
C PHE A 547 0.16 13.99 -32.50
N LEU A 548 -0.02 15.30 -32.35
CA LEU A 548 0.89 16.17 -31.60
C LEU A 548 0.13 16.81 -30.44
N PRO A 549 0.72 16.93 -29.24
CA PRO A 549 0.09 17.66 -28.13
C PRO A 549 -0.22 19.10 -28.55
N ALA A 550 -1.47 19.53 -28.38
CA ALA A 550 -1.87 20.89 -28.71
C ALA A 550 -1.20 21.88 -27.73
N ALA A 551 -0.63 22.96 -28.26
CA ALA A 551 -0.16 24.05 -27.42
C ALA A 551 -1.34 24.62 -26.60
N PRO A 552 -1.13 25.13 -25.39
CA PRO A 552 -2.16 25.85 -24.66
C PRO A 552 -2.72 27.00 -25.53
N PRO A 553 -3.95 27.51 -25.31
CA PRO A 553 -4.43 28.69 -26.03
C PRO A 553 -3.48 29.89 -25.81
N ARG A 554 -3.37 30.82 -26.76
CA ARG A 554 -2.75 32.12 -26.47
C ARG A 554 -3.64 32.82 -25.44
N ASP A 555 -3.15 33.01 -24.22
CA ASP A 555 -3.74 34.02 -23.33
C ASP A 555 -3.72 35.35 -24.10
N ARG A 556 -4.90 35.84 -24.47
CA ARG A 556 -5.09 37.24 -24.82
C ARG A 556 -4.73 38.02 -23.56
N LYS A 557 -3.45 38.39 -23.39
CA LYS A 557 -3.09 39.48 -22.48
C LYS A 557 -3.95 40.67 -22.89
N GLY A 558 -4.79 41.10 -21.95
CA GLY A 558 -5.69 42.21 -22.12
C GLY A 558 -4.94 43.42 -22.62
N SER A 559 -5.47 44.02 -23.67
CA SER A 559 -5.42 45.46 -23.88
C SER A 559 -5.99 46.13 -22.63
N GLY A 560 -5.15 46.37 -21.64
CA GLY A 560 -5.37 47.38 -20.61
C GLY A 560 -4.83 48.69 -21.16
N ASP A 561 -5.64 49.32 -22.02
CA ASP A 561 -5.56 50.74 -22.32
C ASP A 561 -6.81 51.34 -21.65
N GLY A 562 -6.59 52.25 -20.70
CA GLY A 562 -7.61 52.79 -19.78
C GLY A 562 -7.00 53.23 -18.46
#